data_AF-A0A923HWR6-F1
#
_entry.id   AF-A0A923HWR6-F1
#
_cell.length_a   1.000
_cell.length_b   1.000
_cell.length_c   1.000
_cell.angle_alpha   90.00
_cell.angle_beta   90.00
_cell.angle_gamma   90.00
#
_symmetry.space_group_name_H-M   'P 1'
#
loop_
_entity.id
_entity.type
_entity.pdbx_description
1 polymer ?
#
loop_
_entity_poly.entity_id
_entity_poly.type
_entity_poly.pdbx_seq_one_letter_code
_entity_poly.pdbx_strand_id
1 'polypeptide(L)'
;MKYSLRTKLSLTIALVMLITIALISILANFLIQKQFTTYLASQQQNQTQEIANSLSQHYDAATKTWDADFVQTIGMDALDDGYIITVYDLNKQTIWDAQTCDMNQCSQVSKP
;
A
#
# COMPACT_ATOMS: atom_id res chain seq x y z
N MET A 1 -3.33 28.37 -51.99
CA MET A 1 -4.65 28.00 -51.44
C MET A 1 -5.01 29.01 -50.36
N LYS A 2 -6.02 29.88 -50.56
CA LYS A 2 -6.43 30.89 -49.57
C LYS A 2 -7.42 30.25 -48.60
N TYR A 3 -6.99 30.00 -47.36
CA TYR A 3 -7.88 29.44 -46.33
C TYR A 3 -9.01 30.44 -46.01
N SER A 4 -10.25 29.95 -46.02
CA SER A 4 -11.39 30.78 -45.63
C SER A 4 -11.30 31.13 -44.15
N LEU A 5 -11.81 32.30 -43.75
CA LEU A 5 -11.87 32.74 -42.35
C LEU A 5 -12.52 31.69 -41.43
N ARG A 6 -13.49 30.92 -41.94
CA ARG A 6 -14.18 29.84 -41.22
C ARG A 6 -13.26 28.65 -40.91
N THR A 7 -12.39 28.29 -41.86
CA THR A 7 -11.42 27.21 -41.69
C THR A 7 -10.35 27.58 -40.66
N LYS A 8 -9.88 28.83 -40.70
CA LYS A 8 -8.90 29.34 -39.73
C LYS A 8 -9.46 29.36 -38.30
N LEU A 9 -10.71 29.80 -38.13
CA LEU A 9 -11.39 29.83 -36.84
C LEU A 9 -11.58 28.42 -36.26
N SER A 10 -12.05 27.48 -37.08
CA SER A 10 -12.27 26.08 -36.66
C SER A 10 -10.97 25.39 -36.26
N LEU A 11 -9.88 25.64 -37.00
CA LEU A 11 -8.57 25.08 -36.70
C LEU A 11 -8.02 25.61 -35.37
N THR A 12 -8.19 26.90 -35.08
CA THR A 12 -7.78 27.47 -33.79
C THR A 12 -8.55 26.85 -32.63
N ILE A 13 -9.86 26.68 -32.75
CA ILE A 13 -10.69 26.06 -31.70
C ILE A 13 -10.27 24.61 -31.47
N ALA A 14 -10.07 23.83 -32.54
CA ALA A 14 -9.59 22.45 -32.44
C ALA A 14 -8.22 22.36 -31.77
N LEU A 15 -7.29 23.25 -32.15
CA LEU A 15 -5.95 23.31 -31.57
C LEU A 15 -5.99 23.68 -30.08
N VAL A 16 -6.83 24.63 -29.69
CA VAL A 16 -7.03 24.98 -28.27
C VAL A 16 -7.58 23.78 -27.50
N MET A 17 -8.61 23.10 -28.00
CA MET A 17 -9.16 21.91 -27.33
C MET A 17 -8.11 20.82 -27.15
N LEU A 18 -7.31 20.53 -28.17
CA LEU A 18 -6.23 19.54 -28.10
C LEU A 18 -5.20 19.92 -27.03
N ILE A 19 -4.78 21.19 -27.00
CA ILE A 19 -3.84 21.70 -25.99
C ILE A 19 -4.46 21.57 -24.59
N THR A 20 -5.72 21.94 -24.41
CA THR A 20 -6.40 21.84 -23.11
C THR A 20 -6.46 20.40 -22.61
N ILE A 21 -6.85 19.45 -23.46
CA ILE A 21 -6.90 18.02 -23.10
C ILE A 21 -5.50 17.50 -22.76
N ALA A 22 -4.50 17.86 -23.56
CA ALA A 22 -3.11 17.47 -23.30
C ALA A 22 -2.60 18.02 -21.97
N LEU A 23 -2.85 19.30 -21.66
CA LEU A 23 -2.45 19.92 -20.40
C LEU A 23 -3.15 19.28 -19.20
N ILE A 24 -4.46 19.03 -19.29
CA ILE A 24 -5.20 18.34 -18.23
C ILE A 24 -4.61 16.96 -17.99
N SER A 25 -4.31 16.21 -19.06
CA SER A 25 -3.76 14.86 -18.96
C SER A 25 -2.38 14.85 -18.30
N ILE A 26 -1.50 15.78 -18.69
CA ILE A 26 -0.15 15.92 -18.11
C ILE A 26 -0.25 16.28 -16.63
N LEU A 27 -1.08 17.27 -16.29
CA LEU A 27 -1.26 17.71 -14.91
C LEU A 27 -1.88 16.61 -14.04
N ALA A 28 -2.90 15.92 -14.54
CA ALA A 28 -3.53 14.80 -13.84
C ALA A 28 -2.51 13.70 -13.57
N ASN A 29 -1.73 13.28 -14.58
CA ASN A 29 -0.71 12.26 -14.40
C ASN A 29 0.32 12.66 -13.34
N PHE A 30 0.84 13.89 -13.42
CA PHE A 30 1.83 14.40 -12.46
C PHE A 30 1.28 14.50 -11.03
N LEU A 31 0.07 15.06 -10.86
CA LEU A 31 -0.54 15.24 -9.54
C LEU A 31 -0.94 13.90 -8.92
N ILE A 32 -1.54 13.00 -9.70
CA ILE A 32 -1.91 11.65 -9.24
C ILE A 32 -0.66 10.89 -8.82
N GLN A 33 0.40 10.88 -9.63
CA GLN A 33 1.64 10.18 -9.30
C GLN A 33 2.26 10.70 -7.99
N LYS A 34 2.27 12.02 -7.81
CA LYS A 34 2.80 12.63 -6.58
C LYS A 34 1.95 12.28 -5.36
N GLN A 35 0.64 12.47 -5.44
CA GLN A 35 -0.27 12.16 -4.34
C GLN A 35 -0.25 10.66 -4.00
N PHE A 36 -0.24 9.79 -5.01
CA PHE A 36 -0.18 8.35 -4.83
C PHE A 36 1.10 7.91 -4.12
N THR A 37 2.26 8.43 -4.53
CA THR A 37 3.54 8.13 -3.86
C THR A 37 3.54 8.59 -2.40
N THR A 38 3.08 9.81 -2.13
CA THR A 38 3.00 10.33 -0.75
C THR A 38 1.99 9.54 0.09
N TYR A 39 0.84 9.21 -0.47
CA TYR A 39 -0.18 8.40 0.18
C TYR A 39 0.36 7.01 0.54
N LEU A 40 0.99 6.32 -0.41
CA LEU A 40 1.61 5.01 -0.15
C LEU A 40 2.68 5.07 0.95
N ALA A 41 3.54 6.09 0.93
CA ALA A 41 4.55 6.26 1.97
C ALA A 41 3.94 6.46 3.36
N SER A 42 2.92 7.31 3.46
CA SER A 42 2.22 7.55 4.73
C SER A 42 1.45 6.33 5.20
N GLN A 43 0.76 5.64 4.28
CA GLN A 43 -0.02 4.44 4.60
C GLN A 43 0.90 3.32 5.08
N GLN A 44 2.02 3.08 4.39
CA GLN A 44 3.02 2.10 4.80
C GLN A 44 3.54 2.38 6.21
N GLN A 45 3.86 3.64 6.51
CA GLN A 45 4.36 4.03 7.83
C GLN A 45 3.30 3.84 8.93
N ASN A 46 2.07 4.29 8.69
CA ASN A 46 0.98 4.15 9.66
C ASN A 46 0.68 2.68 9.95
N GLN A 47 0.59 1.87 8.90
CA GLN A 47 0.28 0.44 9.02
C GLN A 47 1.40 -0.34 9.71
N THR A 48 2.66 -0.02 9.39
CA THR A 48 3.81 -0.60 10.11
C THR A 48 3.76 -0.24 11.60
N GLN A 49 3.41 1.01 11.93
CA GLN A 49 3.31 1.45 13.32
C GLN A 49 2.14 0.79 14.05
N GLU A 50 1.00 0.61 13.39
CA GLU A 50 -0.17 -0.08 13.96
C GLU A 50 0.14 -1.54 14.24
N ILE A 51 0.72 -2.26 13.28
CA ILE A 51 1.15 -3.66 13.46
C ILE A 51 2.16 -3.77 14.62
N ALA A 52 3.16 -2.88 14.66
CA ALA A 52 4.16 -2.85 15.73
C ALA A 52 3.52 -2.55 17.11
N ASN A 53 2.56 -1.63 17.16
CA ASN A 53 1.84 -1.31 18.39
C ASN A 53 1.00 -2.50 18.87
N SER A 54 0.28 -3.17 17.96
CA SER A 54 -0.53 -4.35 18.28
C SER A 54 0.35 -5.49 18.79
N LEU A 55 1.50 -5.74 18.16
CA LEU A 55 2.49 -6.71 18.66
C LEU A 55 3.00 -6.32 20.05
N SER A 56 3.34 -5.06 20.25
CA SER A 56 3.92 -4.59 21.53
C SER A 56 2.97 -4.73 22.73
N GLN A 57 1.65 -4.65 22.51
CA GLN A 57 0.66 -4.80 23.58
C GLN A 57 0.61 -6.23 24.15
N HIS A 58 1.11 -7.20 23.41
CA HIS A 58 1.09 -8.62 23.77
C HIS A 58 2.48 -9.18 24.07
N TYR A 59 3.47 -8.29 24.18
CA TYR A 59 4.78 -8.62 24.70
C TYR A 59 4.79 -8.48 26.22
N ASP A 60 5.13 -9.56 26.93
CA ASP A 60 5.32 -9.49 28.38
C ASP A 60 6.76 -9.02 28.68
N ALA A 61 6.86 -7.76 29.13
CA ALA A 61 8.14 -7.16 29.47
C ALA A 61 8.81 -7.75 30.73
N ALA A 62 8.03 -8.36 31.63
CA ALA A 62 8.53 -8.94 32.87
C ALA A 62 9.15 -10.32 32.64
N THR A 63 8.52 -11.16 31.82
CA THR A 63 9.01 -12.49 31.46
C THR A 63 9.89 -12.49 30.21
N LYS A 64 9.86 -11.40 29.42
CA LYS A 64 10.50 -11.27 28.10
C LYS A 64 10.01 -12.32 27.11
N THR A 65 8.73 -12.69 27.22
CA THR A 65 8.12 -13.71 26.35
C THR A 65 7.06 -13.10 25.44
N TRP A 66 6.91 -13.73 24.28
CA TRP A 66 5.84 -13.45 23.34
C TRP A 66 4.72 -14.47 23.51
N ASP A 67 3.48 -14.01 23.39
CA ASP A 67 2.35 -14.89 23.14
C ASP A 67 2.37 -15.31 21.66
N ALA A 68 2.83 -16.54 21.40
CA ALA A 68 3.04 -17.03 20.04
C ALA A 68 1.74 -17.14 19.23
N ASP A 69 0.63 -17.51 19.88
CA ASP A 69 -0.68 -17.63 19.22
C ASP A 69 -1.19 -16.24 18.80
N PHE A 70 -0.94 -15.24 19.65
CA PHE A 70 -1.31 -13.87 19.33
C PHE A 70 -0.44 -13.25 18.23
N VAL A 71 0.88 -13.47 18.26
CA VAL A 71 1.79 -13.04 17.19
C VAL A 71 1.40 -13.68 15.86
N GLN A 72 0.99 -14.95 15.87
CA GLN A 72 0.46 -15.63 14.69
C GLN A 72 -0.82 -14.98 14.17
N THR A 73 -1.75 -14.62 15.06
CA THR A 73 -3.01 -13.97 14.67
C THR A 73 -2.75 -12.62 13.98
N ILE A 74 -1.93 -11.74 14.59
CA ILE A 74 -1.55 -10.47 13.95
C ILE A 74 -0.82 -10.71 12.62
N GLY A 75 0.07 -11.70 12.58
CA GLY A 75 0.80 -12.04 11.37
C GLY A 75 -0.12 -12.46 10.22
N MET A 76 -1.17 -13.25 10.53
CA MET A 76 -2.18 -13.65 9.56
C MET A 76 -3.04 -12.47 9.11
N ASP A 77 -3.51 -11.62 10.02
CA ASP A 77 -4.28 -10.42 9.68
C ASP A 77 -3.48 -9.48 8.76
N ALA A 78 -2.20 -9.26 9.08
CA ALA A 78 -1.31 -8.47 8.24
C ALA A 78 -1.13 -9.07 6.85
N LEU A 79 -1.02 -10.41 6.75
CA LEU A 79 -0.90 -11.11 5.48
C LEU A 79 -2.17 -10.99 4.61
N ASP A 80 -3.35 -11.10 5.23
CA ASP A 80 -4.64 -10.91 4.55
C ASP A 80 -4.80 -9.49 4.01
N ASP A 81 -4.29 -8.49 4.74
CA ASP A 81 -4.22 -7.09 4.29
C ASP A 81 -3.12 -6.83 3.25
N GLY A 82 -2.36 -7.86 2.85
CA GLY A 82 -1.33 -7.81 1.81
C GLY A 82 0.07 -7.42 2.30
N TYR A 83 0.31 -7.42 3.61
CA TYR A 83 1.61 -7.16 4.22
C TYR A 83 2.38 -8.45 4.46
N ILE A 84 3.62 -8.51 3.98
CA ILE A 84 4.56 -9.60 4.29
C ILE A 84 5.46 -9.12 5.42
N ILE A 85 5.28 -9.68 6.61
CA ILE A 85 6.04 -9.29 7.81
C ILE A 85 6.83 -10.46 8.39
N THR A 86 7.89 -10.12 9.13
CA THR A 86 8.68 -11.06 9.92
C THR A 86 8.90 -10.46 11.30
N VAL A 87 8.63 -11.23 12.35
CA VAL A 87 8.76 -10.81 13.75
C VAL A 87 9.98 -11.48 14.36
N TYR A 88 10.86 -10.70 14.98
CA TYR A 88 12.09 -11.16 15.62
C TYR A 88 12.07 -10.88 17.13
N ASP A 89 12.68 -11.76 17.91
CA ASP A 89 12.96 -11.51 19.32
C ASP A 89 14.21 -10.61 19.48
N LEU A 90 14.55 -10.28 20.74
CA LEU A 90 15.72 -9.46 21.06
C LEU A 90 17.06 -10.11 20.68
N ASN A 91 17.10 -11.44 20.50
CA ASN A 91 18.25 -12.21 20.08
C ASN A 91 18.32 -12.39 18.56
N LYS A 92 17.41 -11.74 17.80
CA LYS A 92 17.22 -11.89 16.35
C LYS A 92 16.77 -13.29 15.92
N GLN A 93 16.18 -14.05 16.83
CA GLN A 93 15.50 -15.29 16.51
C GLN A 93 14.12 -14.96 15.92
N THR A 94 13.78 -15.60 14.80
CA THR A 94 12.46 -15.47 14.18
C THR A 94 11.40 -16.07 15.10
N ILE A 95 10.43 -15.25 15.49
CA ILE A 95 9.25 -15.66 16.24
C ILE A 95 8.14 -16.07 15.26
N TRP A 96 7.99 -15.30 14.19
CA TRP A 96 6.99 -15.54 13.14
C TRP A 96 7.48 -15.00 11.81
N ASP A 97 7.20 -15.72 10.72
CA ASP A 97 7.55 -15.31 9.37
C ASP A 97 6.47 -15.79 8.38
N ALA A 98 5.87 -14.83 7.67
CA ALA A 98 4.86 -15.06 6.64
C ALA A 98 5.31 -16.07 5.58
N GLN A 99 6.61 -16.11 5.23
CA GLN A 99 7.13 -17.03 4.22
C GLN A 99 7.26 -18.47 4.71
N THR A 100 7.28 -18.66 6.04
CA THR A 100 7.40 -19.97 6.67
C THR A 100 6.07 -20.51 7.20
N CYS A 101 4.95 -19.76 7.14
CA CYS A 101 3.64 -20.37 7.40
C CYS A 101 3.35 -21.38 6.28
N ASP A 102 3.53 -22.66 6.58
CA ASP A 102 3.11 -23.76 5.72
C ASP A 102 1.59 -23.63 5.52
N MET A 103 1.17 -23.40 4.27
CA MET A 103 -0.25 -23.19 3.90
C MET A 103 -1.17 -24.37 4.28
N ASN A 104 -0.61 -25.53 4.64
CA ASN A 104 -1.36 -26.66 5.19
C ASN A 104 -1.80 -26.48 6.65
N GLN A 105 -1.15 -25.61 7.43
CA GLN A 105 -1.52 -25.29 8.82
C GLN A 105 -2.32 -23.98 8.94
N CYS A 106 -2.14 -23.05 7.98
CA CYS A 106 -2.86 -21.77 7.92
C CYS A 106 -4.33 -21.89 7.38
N SER A 107 -4.78 -23.04 6.86
CA SER A 107 -6.08 -23.20 6.17
C SER A 107 -7.30 -23.57 7.03
N GLN A 108 -7.19 -23.64 8.36
CA GLN A 108 -8.33 -23.91 9.25
C GLN A 108 -9.14 -22.65 9.62
N VAL A 109 -8.70 -21.45 9.23
CA VAL A 109 -9.36 -20.18 9.61
C VAL A 109 -10.15 -19.53 8.47
N SER A 110 -10.16 -20.12 7.26
CA SER A 110 -11.06 -19.68 6.17
C SER A 110 -12.03 -20.78 5.74
N LYS A 111 -13.10 -20.96 6.52
CA LYS A 111 -14.48 -21.25 6.04
C LYS A 111 -15.47 -21.46 7.20
N PRO A 112 -16.78 -21.25 7.02
CA PRO A 112 -17.55 -21.20 5.76
C PRO A 112 -17.68 -19.83 5.09
#